data_AF-A0A222AJA0-F1
#
_entry.id   AF-A0A222AJA0-F1
#
_cell.length_a   1.000
_cell.length_b   1.000
_cell.length_c   1.000
_cell.angle_alpha   90.00
_cell.angle_beta   90.00
_cell.angle_gamma   90.00
#
_symmetry.space_group_name_H-M   'P 1'
#
loop_
_entity.id
_entity.type
_entity.pdbx_description
1 polymer ?
#
loop_
_entity_poly.entity_id
_entity_poly.type
_entity_poly.pdbx_seq_one_letter_code
_entity_poly.pdbx_strand_id
1 'polypeptide(L)'
;WAGGFINWYHPMRIRHITTGRYLGVNDQNELYLVSREEATTASCAFCLRQEKDDQKQVLEDKDLEVIGAPIIKYGDSTVIVQHSETGLWLSYKSYETKKKGVGKVEEKQAILHEEGKMDDGLDFSRSQEEESRTARVIRKCSSLFTKFINGLETLQENRRHSMFFASVNLGEMVMCLEDLINYFAQPDEDMEHEEKQNKFRALRNRQDLFQEEGILNLILEAIDKINVITSQGFLAGFLAGDE
;
A
#
# COMPACT_ATOMS: atom_id res chain seq x y z
N TRP A 1 -22.76 5.30 4.66
CA TRP A 1 -22.72 3.86 4.97
C TRP A 1 -21.53 3.17 4.32
N ALA A 2 -20.29 3.63 4.56
CA ALA A 2 -19.11 3.13 3.85
C ALA A 2 -18.73 1.67 4.16
N GLY A 3 -19.28 1.08 5.23
CA GLY A 3 -19.14 -0.34 5.57
C GLY A 3 -20.31 -1.21 5.16
N GLY A 4 -21.19 -0.73 4.26
CA GLY A 4 -22.26 -1.53 3.69
C GLY A 4 -21.73 -2.64 2.77
N PHE A 5 -22.63 -3.49 2.30
CA PHE A 5 -22.34 -4.46 1.26
C PHE A 5 -21.98 -3.75 -0.05
N ILE A 6 -20.98 -4.30 -0.74
CA ILE A 6 -20.62 -3.84 -2.07
C ILE A 6 -21.66 -4.39 -3.06
N ASN A 7 -22.35 -3.48 -3.74
CA ASN A 7 -23.33 -3.82 -4.77
C ASN A 7 -22.74 -3.61 -6.19
N TRP A 8 -23.39 -4.19 -7.20
CA TRP A 8 -23.08 -3.92 -8.61
C TRP A 8 -23.28 -2.43 -8.92
N TYR A 9 -22.52 -1.91 -9.88
CA TYR A 9 -22.56 -0.51 -10.33
C TYR A 9 -22.17 0.53 -9.27
N HIS A 10 -21.96 0.14 -8.01
CA HIS A 10 -21.58 1.07 -6.96
C HIS A 10 -20.15 1.59 -7.18
N PRO A 11 -19.96 2.91 -7.39
CA PRO A 11 -18.65 3.48 -7.64
C PRO A 11 -17.82 3.50 -6.35
N MET A 12 -16.57 3.04 -6.44
CA MET A 12 -15.64 2.99 -5.32
C MET A 12 -14.21 3.29 -5.77
N ARG A 13 -13.38 3.67 -4.80
CA ARG A 13 -11.94 3.84 -5.00
C ARG A 13 -11.19 2.64 -4.45
N ILE A 14 -10.21 2.15 -5.20
CA ILE A 14 -9.35 1.05 -4.77
C ILE A 14 -8.05 1.64 -4.22
N ARG A 15 -7.69 1.25 -2.99
CA ARG A 15 -6.51 1.77 -2.29
C ARG A 15 -5.51 0.66 -2.03
N HIS A 16 -4.27 0.89 -2.42
CA HIS A 16 -3.15 0.03 -2.05
C HIS A 16 -2.77 0.26 -0.58
N ILE A 17 -2.68 -0.80 0.22
CA ILE A 17 -2.59 -0.68 1.67
C ILE A 17 -1.22 -0.19 2.13
N THR A 18 -0.13 -0.80 1.65
CA THR A 18 1.24 -0.50 2.10
C THR A 18 1.74 0.84 1.58
N THR A 19 1.54 1.13 0.29
CA THR A 19 1.90 2.45 -0.28
C THR A 19 0.90 3.55 0.06
N GLY A 20 -0.35 3.21 0.39
CA GLY A 20 -1.41 4.16 0.72
C GLY A 20 -1.98 4.95 -0.47
N ARG A 21 -1.53 4.64 -1.69
CA ARG A 21 -1.93 5.25 -2.97
C ARG A 21 -3.24 4.66 -3.50
N TYR A 22 -3.88 5.37 -4.41
CA TYR A 22 -5.12 4.94 -5.07
C TYR A 22 -4.82 4.42 -6.47
N LEU A 23 -5.57 3.42 -6.91
CA LEU A 23 -5.57 3.02 -8.31
C LEU A 23 -6.27 4.11 -9.13
N GLY A 24 -5.62 4.58 -10.18
CA GLY A 24 -6.18 5.56 -11.11
C GLY A 24 -5.79 5.27 -12.55
N VAL A 25 -6.42 6.01 -13.46
CA VAL A 25 -6.30 5.87 -14.92
C VAL A 25 -5.72 7.14 -15.51
N ASN A 26 -4.70 7.01 -16.36
CA ASN A 26 -4.09 8.13 -17.07
C ASN A 26 -4.78 8.38 -18.43
N ASP A 27 -4.40 9.46 -19.13
CA ASP A 27 -4.95 9.80 -20.45
C ASP A 27 -4.67 8.75 -21.54
N GLN A 28 -3.76 7.79 -21.27
CA GLN A 28 -3.40 6.70 -22.17
C GLN A 28 -4.12 5.38 -21.84
N ASN A 29 -5.11 5.41 -20.94
CA ASN A 29 -5.86 4.25 -20.45
C ASN A 29 -5.00 3.21 -19.71
N GLU A 30 -3.86 3.64 -19.18
CA GLU A 30 -2.99 2.81 -18.34
C GLU A 30 -3.30 3.03 -16.86
N LEU A 31 -3.15 1.96 -16.09
CA LEU A 31 -3.37 1.99 -14.66
C LEU A 31 -2.09 2.39 -13.94
N TYR A 32 -2.22 3.29 -12.98
CA TYR A 32 -1.11 3.73 -12.16
C TYR A 32 -1.57 4.03 -10.73
N LEU A 33 -0.60 4.16 -9.83
CA LEU A 33 -0.84 4.47 -8.42
C LEU A 33 -0.70 5.97 -8.17
N VAL A 34 -1.82 6.59 -7.82
CA VAL A 34 -1.98 8.03 -7.58
C VAL A 34 -1.81 8.36 -6.10
N SER A 35 -1.21 9.51 -5.80
CA SER A 35 -1.17 10.06 -4.44
C SER A 35 -2.59 10.35 -3.90
N ARG A 36 -2.73 10.61 -2.61
CA ARG A 36 -4.05 10.90 -2.03
C ARG A 36 -4.57 12.26 -2.53
N GLU A 37 -3.65 13.18 -2.78
CA GLU A 37 -3.88 14.57 -3.13
C GLU A 37 -4.38 14.71 -4.57
N GLU A 38 -3.92 13.83 -5.46
CA GLU A 38 -4.25 13.84 -6.89
C GLU A 38 -5.38 12.85 -7.25
N ALA A 39 -5.83 12.03 -6.30
CA ALA A 39 -6.87 11.02 -6.52
C ALA A 39 -8.27 11.65 -6.64
N THR A 40 -8.60 12.15 -7.83
CA THR A 40 -9.93 12.67 -8.17
C THR A 40 -10.94 11.54 -8.38
N THR A 41 -12.24 11.84 -8.27
CA THR A 41 -13.29 10.84 -8.53
C THR A 41 -13.28 10.42 -10.00
N ALA A 42 -13.03 11.34 -10.93
CA ALA A 42 -13.05 11.06 -12.36
C ALA A 42 -11.96 10.06 -12.81
N SER A 43 -10.79 10.03 -12.14
CA SER A 43 -9.69 9.13 -12.52
C SER A 43 -9.61 7.84 -11.71
N CYS A 44 -10.25 7.78 -10.53
CA CYS A 44 -10.08 6.70 -9.56
C CYS A 44 -11.38 5.99 -9.19
N ALA A 45 -12.51 6.30 -9.84
CA ALA A 45 -13.79 5.64 -9.59
C ALA A 45 -13.92 4.39 -10.46
N PHE A 46 -14.10 3.25 -9.81
CA PHE A 46 -14.35 1.96 -10.44
C PHE A 46 -15.64 1.37 -9.90
N CYS A 47 -16.33 0.57 -10.69
CA CYS A 47 -17.49 -0.20 -10.27
C CYS A 47 -17.34 -1.67 -10.65
N LEU A 48 -18.06 -2.53 -9.92
CA LEU A 48 -18.13 -3.95 -10.20
C LEU A 48 -19.32 -4.25 -11.11
N ARG A 49 -19.10 -5.18 -12.04
CA ARG A 49 -20.06 -5.62 -13.06
C ARG A 49 -20.11 -7.15 -13.12
N GLN A 50 -21.27 -7.69 -13.46
CA GLN A 50 -21.46 -9.13 -13.72
C GLN A 50 -21.04 -9.51 -15.13
N GLU A 51 -21.42 -8.65 -16.09
CA GLU A 51 -21.24 -8.90 -17.52
C GLU A 51 -20.75 -7.61 -18.20
N LYS A 52 -20.14 -7.79 -19.38
CA LYS A 52 -19.70 -6.70 -20.25
C LYS A 52 -20.81 -6.34 -21.21
N ASP A 53 -21.75 -5.55 -20.72
CA ASP A 53 -22.83 -4.99 -21.52
C ASP A 53 -22.64 -3.47 -21.71
N ASP A 54 -23.37 -2.91 -22.67
CA ASP A 54 -23.32 -1.47 -22.98
C ASP A 54 -24.18 -0.61 -22.03
N GLN A 55 -24.81 -1.20 -21.01
CA GLN A 55 -25.66 -0.48 -20.08
C GLN A 55 -24.82 0.39 -19.16
N LYS A 56 -24.99 1.70 -19.34
CA LYS A 56 -24.53 2.70 -18.39
C LYS A 56 -25.62 2.92 -17.34
N GLN A 57 -25.63 2.09 -16.31
CA GLN A 57 -26.48 2.36 -15.13
C GLN A 57 -25.74 3.33 -14.21
N VAL A 58 -26.29 4.53 -14.06
CA VAL A 58 -25.85 5.51 -13.08
C VAL A 58 -26.84 5.43 -11.92
N LEU A 59 -26.34 5.04 -10.75
CA LEU A 59 -27.14 4.96 -9.52
C LEU A 59 -27.51 6.37 -9.04
N GLU A 60 -28.74 6.55 -8.55
CA GLU A 60 -29.14 7.79 -7.90
C GLU A 60 -28.56 7.86 -6.47
N ASP A 61 -28.46 9.06 -5.89
CA ASP A 61 -27.93 9.23 -4.52
C ASP A 61 -28.67 8.37 -3.48
N LYS A 62 -29.98 8.15 -3.67
CA LYS A 62 -30.80 7.29 -2.80
C LYS A 62 -30.37 5.81 -2.87
N ASP A 63 -29.88 5.37 -4.01
CA ASP A 63 -29.39 4.00 -4.23
C ASP A 63 -27.96 3.82 -3.71
N LEU A 64 -27.23 4.92 -3.50
CA LEU A 64 -25.88 4.92 -2.93
C LEU A 64 -25.90 4.96 -1.39
N GLU A 65 -26.93 5.55 -0.78
CA GLU A 65 -27.06 5.70 0.67
C GLU A 65 -27.76 4.52 1.38
N VAL A 66 -27.50 3.29 0.93
CA VAL A 66 -28.07 2.07 1.52
C VAL A 66 -26.99 1.17 2.11
N ILE A 67 -27.40 0.25 2.99
CA ILE A 67 -26.52 -0.84 3.46
C ILE A 67 -26.21 -1.82 2.31
N GLY A 68 -27.06 -1.90 1.29
CA GLY A 68 -26.89 -2.82 0.17
C GLY A 68 -27.31 -4.25 0.49
N ALA A 69 -26.99 -5.17 -0.41
CA ALA A 69 -27.32 -6.60 -0.28
C ALA A 69 -26.04 -7.45 -0.43
N PRO A 70 -25.93 -8.59 0.30
CA PRO A 70 -24.72 -9.43 0.31
C PRO A 70 -24.60 -10.26 -0.98
N ILE A 71 -24.34 -9.59 -2.11
CA ILE A 71 -24.33 -10.21 -3.45
C ILE A 71 -22.92 -10.61 -3.91
N ILE A 72 -21.90 -9.91 -3.44
CA ILE A 72 -20.49 -10.24 -3.71
C ILE A 72 -19.95 -11.13 -2.58
N LYS A 73 -19.55 -12.34 -2.91
CA LYS A 73 -18.99 -13.34 -1.99
C LYS A 73 -17.50 -13.55 -2.27
N TYR A 74 -16.75 -13.87 -1.23
CA TYR A 74 -15.35 -14.26 -1.37
C TYR A 74 -15.24 -15.67 -1.96
N GLY A 75 -14.46 -15.83 -3.03
CA GLY A 75 -14.20 -17.10 -3.71
C GLY A 75 -15.30 -17.66 -4.61
N ASP A 76 -16.54 -17.17 -4.47
CA ASP A 76 -17.69 -17.67 -5.26
C ASP A 76 -18.21 -16.67 -6.30
N SER A 77 -17.93 -15.37 -6.13
CA SER A 77 -18.41 -14.33 -7.02
C SER A 77 -17.30 -13.88 -7.95
N THR A 78 -17.47 -14.18 -9.23
CA THR A 78 -16.65 -13.60 -10.29
C THR A 78 -17.17 -12.22 -10.64
N VAL A 79 -16.28 -11.23 -10.60
CA VAL A 79 -16.57 -9.83 -10.89
C VAL A 79 -15.73 -9.33 -12.05
N ILE A 80 -16.28 -8.38 -12.79
CA ILE A 80 -15.55 -7.62 -13.82
C ILE A 80 -15.48 -6.17 -13.33
N VAL A 81 -14.31 -5.54 -13.49
CA VAL A 81 -14.10 -4.16 -13.04
C VAL A 81 -14.23 -3.21 -14.23
N GLN A 82 -15.00 -2.15 -14.06
CA GLN A 82 -15.18 -1.09 -15.05
C GLN A 82 -14.81 0.26 -14.43
N HIS A 83 -14.15 1.12 -15.21
CA HIS A 83 -13.91 2.50 -14.81
C HIS A 83 -15.18 3.34 -15.02
N SER A 84 -15.62 4.05 -13.99
CA SER A 84 -16.94 4.69 -13.96
C SER A 84 -17.08 5.85 -14.95
N GLU A 85 -16.03 6.64 -15.14
CA GLU A 85 -16.07 7.82 -16.02
C GLU A 85 -15.95 7.43 -17.51
N THR A 86 -14.94 6.62 -17.84
CA THR A 86 -14.64 6.26 -19.23
C THR A 86 -15.46 5.07 -19.73
N GLY A 87 -16.00 4.25 -18.83
CA GLY A 87 -16.71 3.01 -19.18
C GLY A 87 -15.80 1.88 -19.64
N LEU A 88 -14.47 2.05 -19.59
CA LEU A 88 -13.52 1.04 -20.03
C LEU A 88 -13.40 -0.11 -19.02
N TRP A 89 -13.16 -1.31 -19.55
CA TRP A 89 -13.01 -2.53 -18.77
C TRP A 89 -11.57 -2.77 -18.35
N LEU A 90 -11.39 -3.22 -17.11
CA LEU A 90 -10.10 -3.72 -16.62
C LEU A 90 -9.76 -5.01 -17.35
N SER A 91 -8.65 -4.99 -18.08
CA SER A 91 -8.11 -6.16 -18.79
C SER A 91 -6.58 -6.14 -18.74
N TYR A 92 -5.91 -6.97 -19.55
CA TYR A 92 -4.46 -7.07 -19.56
C TYR A 92 -3.88 -7.14 -20.97
N LYS A 93 -2.69 -6.55 -21.15
CA LYS A 93 -1.81 -6.79 -22.29
C LYS A 93 -0.71 -7.77 -21.88
N SER A 94 -0.45 -8.75 -22.73
CA SER A 94 0.67 -9.68 -22.55
C SER A 94 1.82 -9.28 -23.47
N TYR A 95 3.03 -9.33 -22.95
CA TYR A 95 4.26 -9.15 -23.72
C TYR A 95 5.25 -10.26 -23.38
N GLU A 96 6.03 -10.70 -24.36
CA GLU A 96 7.06 -11.73 -24.15
C GLU A 96 8.41 -11.04 -23.91
N THR A 97 8.95 -11.15 -22.71
CA THR A 97 10.28 -10.63 -22.37
C THR A 97 11.28 -11.76 -22.16
N LYS A 98 12.51 -11.59 -22.65
CA LYS A 98 13.59 -12.56 -22.44
C LYS A 98 14.32 -12.23 -21.14
N LYS A 99 14.13 -13.04 -20.10
CA LYS A 99 14.86 -12.92 -18.82
C LYS A 99 16.10 -13.82 -18.83
N LYS A 100 17.24 -13.24 -18.45
CA LYS A 100 18.52 -13.96 -18.36
C LYS A 100 18.39 -15.12 -17.36
N GLY A 101 18.64 -16.35 -17.81
CA GLY A 101 18.58 -17.57 -16.99
C GLY A 101 17.21 -18.26 -16.92
N VAL A 102 16.12 -17.61 -17.35
CA VAL A 102 14.75 -18.17 -17.31
C VAL A 102 14.18 -18.41 -18.71
N GLY A 103 14.70 -17.70 -19.72
CA GLY A 103 14.23 -17.81 -21.10
C GLY A 103 13.15 -16.78 -21.43
N LYS A 104 12.20 -17.15 -22.29
CA LYS A 104 11.06 -16.30 -22.65
C LYS A 104 10.00 -16.40 -21.55
N VAL A 105 9.63 -15.26 -20.97
CA VAL A 105 8.64 -15.13 -19.91
C VAL A 105 7.52 -14.23 -20.42
N GLU A 106 6.27 -14.66 -20.25
CA GLU A 106 5.10 -13.83 -20.52
C GLU A 106 4.85 -12.92 -19.32
N GLU A 107 4.87 -11.61 -19.55
CA GLU A 107 4.51 -10.61 -18.55
C GLU A 107 3.17 -9.98 -18.93
N LYS A 108 2.27 -9.90 -17.95
CA LYS A 108 0.94 -9.30 -18.11
C LYS A 108 0.91 -7.96 -17.40
N GLN A 109 0.50 -6.92 -18.11
CA GLN A 109 0.25 -5.59 -17.56
C GLN A 109 -1.24 -5.28 -17.63
N ALA A 110 -1.82 -4.90 -16.49
CA ALA A 110 -3.21 -4.49 -16.44
C ALA A 110 -3.41 -3.14 -17.14
N ILE A 111 -4.47 -3.03 -17.92
CA ILE A 111 -4.84 -1.84 -18.70
C ILE A 111 -6.36 -1.67 -18.72
N LEU A 112 -6.83 -0.50 -19.15
CA LEU A 112 -8.22 -0.32 -19.49
C LEU A 112 -8.46 -0.46 -21.01
N HIS A 113 -9.50 -1.19 -21.39
CA HIS A 113 -9.83 -1.50 -22.79
C HIS A 113 -11.33 -1.41 -23.06
N GLU A 114 -11.72 -1.08 -24.30
CA GLU A 114 -13.13 -0.92 -24.70
C GLU A 114 -13.92 -2.23 -24.66
N GLU A 115 -13.30 -3.34 -25.06
CA GLU A 115 -13.94 -4.68 -25.05
C GLU A 115 -13.45 -5.59 -23.89
N GLY A 116 -12.21 -5.38 -23.43
CA GLY A 116 -11.45 -6.35 -22.63
C GLY A 116 -11.42 -7.78 -23.23
N LYS A 117 -11.02 -8.77 -22.43
CA LYS A 117 -10.93 -10.19 -22.80
C LYS A 117 -11.99 -11.04 -22.09
N MET A 118 -12.16 -12.29 -22.53
CA MET A 118 -13.13 -13.22 -21.94
C MET A 118 -12.69 -13.78 -20.58
N ASP A 119 -11.41 -13.65 -20.23
CA ASP A 119 -10.80 -14.14 -19.00
C ASP A 119 -10.50 -13.01 -17.98
N ASP A 120 -11.22 -11.88 -18.08
CA ASP A 120 -11.08 -10.75 -17.15
C ASP A 120 -11.81 -10.95 -15.80
N GLY A 121 -12.41 -12.12 -15.57
CA GLY A 121 -13.12 -12.44 -14.34
C GLY A 121 -12.18 -12.44 -13.13
N LEU A 122 -12.50 -11.66 -12.11
CA LEU A 122 -11.75 -11.56 -10.86
C LEU A 122 -12.58 -12.13 -9.71
N ASP A 123 -11.94 -12.93 -8.85
CA ASP A 123 -12.53 -13.38 -7.60
C ASP A 123 -11.90 -12.65 -6.43
N PHE A 124 -12.71 -12.33 -5.41
CA PHE A 124 -12.18 -11.73 -4.20
C PHE A 124 -11.80 -12.80 -3.16
N SER A 125 -10.62 -12.64 -2.58
CA SER A 125 -10.20 -13.33 -1.36
C SER A 125 -9.86 -12.30 -0.29
N ARG A 126 -10.07 -12.64 0.98
CA ARG A 126 -9.78 -11.74 2.09
C ARG A 126 -9.05 -12.46 3.22
N SER A 127 -7.81 -12.03 3.46
CA SER A 127 -7.04 -12.37 4.66
C SER A 127 -7.46 -11.43 5.80
N GLN A 128 -8.11 -11.94 6.84
CA GLN A 128 -8.93 -11.10 7.72
C GLN A 128 -8.22 -10.47 8.93
N GLU A 129 -7.03 -10.90 9.34
CA GLU A 129 -6.54 -10.48 10.66
C GLU A 129 -5.11 -9.94 10.67
N GLU A 130 -4.11 -10.80 10.59
CA GLU A 130 -2.74 -10.40 10.90
C GLU A 130 -2.05 -9.64 9.77
N GLU A 131 -2.23 -10.10 8.52
CA GLU A 131 -1.58 -9.50 7.36
C GLU A 131 -2.10 -8.09 7.09
N SER A 132 -3.40 -7.87 7.24
CA SER A 132 -4.00 -6.54 7.06
C SER A 132 -3.49 -5.54 8.11
N ARG A 133 -3.32 -5.98 9.36
CA ARG A 133 -2.70 -5.16 10.41
C ARG A 133 -1.25 -4.86 10.07
N THR A 134 -0.48 -5.89 9.69
CA THR A 134 0.94 -5.76 9.33
C THR A 134 1.14 -4.79 8.18
N ALA A 135 0.36 -4.89 7.11
CA ALA A 135 0.42 -3.98 5.96
C ALA A 135 0.19 -2.50 6.37
N ARG A 136 -0.69 -2.24 7.36
CA ARG A 136 -0.90 -0.89 7.90
C ARG A 136 0.30 -0.41 8.72
N VAL A 137 0.92 -1.28 9.51
CA VAL A 137 2.15 -0.96 10.26
C VAL A 137 3.26 -0.62 9.28
N ILE A 138 3.50 -1.47 8.27
CA ILE A 138 4.47 -1.24 7.18
C ILE A 138 4.28 0.15 6.59
N ARG A 139 3.06 0.50 6.18
CA ARG A 139 2.77 1.83 5.64
C ARG A 139 3.18 2.98 6.57
N LYS A 140 2.84 2.87 7.86
CA LYS A 140 3.18 3.90 8.84
C LYS A 140 4.70 4.02 8.98
N CYS A 141 5.39 2.89 9.08
CA CYS A 141 6.84 2.83 9.14
C CYS A 141 7.49 3.42 7.88
N SER A 142 7.12 2.97 6.67
CA SER A 142 7.64 3.52 5.41
C SER A 142 7.47 5.03 5.37
N SER A 143 6.28 5.55 5.69
CA SER A 143 6.03 6.99 5.67
C SER A 143 6.90 7.75 6.68
N LEU A 144 7.17 7.19 7.86
CA LEU A 144 7.96 7.85 8.89
C LEU A 144 9.45 7.82 8.55
N PHE A 145 9.97 6.66 8.13
CA PHE A 145 11.36 6.51 7.68
C PHE A 145 11.65 7.39 6.45
N THR A 146 10.78 7.43 5.44
CA THR A 146 10.99 8.31 4.27
C THR A 146 11.01 9.79 4.67
N LYS A 147 10.11 10.23 5.56
CA LYS A 147 10.14 11.62 6.06
C LYS A 147 11.43 11.91 6.83
N PHE A 148 11.87 10.96 7.66
CA PHE A 148 13.08 11.07 8.44
C PHE A 148 14.32 11.17 7.53
N ILE A 149 14.45 10.28 6.55
CA ILE A 149 15.55 10.29 5.56
C ILE A 149 15.57 11.62 4.79
N ASN A 150 14.44 12.07 4.24
CA ASN A 150 14.35 13.35 3.54
C ASN A 150 14.74 14.55 4.45
N GLY A 151 14.39 14.47 5.73
CA GLY A 151 14.83 15.44 6.74
C GLY A 151 16.35 15.43 6.91
N LEU A 152 16.96 14.24 7.05
CA LEU A 152 18.41 14.10 7.16
C LEU A 152 19.15 14.63 5.91
N GLU A 153 18.61 14.39 4.71
CA GLU A 153 19.15 14.94 3.47
C GLU A 153 19.09 16.47 3.46
N THR A 154 17.95 17.05 3.86
CA THR A 154 17.79 18.50 4.00
C THR A 154 18.80 19.08 5.00
N LEU A 155 19.07 18.36 6.09
CA LEU A 155 20.06 18.75 7.10
C LEU A 155 21.49 18.70 6.52
N GLN A 156 21.82 17.65 5.78
CA GLN A 156 23.12 17.47 5.13
C GLN A 156 23.39 18.59 4.10
N GLU A 157 22.39 18.96 3.30
CA GLU A 157 22.52 19.98 2.26
C GLU A 157 22.54 21.41 2.83
N ASN A 158 21.59 21.76 3.71
CA ASN A 158 21.38 23.14 4.14
C ASN A 158 22.10 23.50 5.44
N ARG A 159 22.56 22.51 6.21
CA ARG A 159 23.19 22.66 7.53
C ARG A 159 22.37 23.47 8.54
N ARG A 160 21.04 23.56 8.33
CA ARG A 160 20.10 24.29 9.19
C ARG A 160 19.24 23.33 9.98
N HIS A 161 19.55 23.20 11.26
CA HIS A 161 18.82 22.33 12.20
C HIS A 161 17.33 22.70 12.33
N SER A 162 16.97 23.99 12.24
CA SER A 162 15.58 24.43 12.35
C SER A 162 14.66 23.86 11.26
N MET A 163 15.18 23.62 10.05
CA MET A 163 14.42 23.01 8.94
C MET A 163 14.20 21.51 9.14
N PHE A 164 15.16 20.83 9.78
CA PHE A 164 15.05 19.43 10.16
C PHE A 164 13.95 19.22 11.21
N PHE A 165 13.96 20.00 12.30
CA PHE A 165 12.94 19.89 13.35
C PHE A 165 11.54 20.35 12.92
N ALA A 166 11.44 21.21 11.91
CA ALA A 166 10.16 21.58 11.31
C ALA A 166 9.54 20.45 10.46
N SER A 167 10.36 19.54 9.94
CA SER A 167 9.93 18.47 9.02
C SER A 167 9.88 17.08 9.66
N VAL A 168 10.60 16.87 10.77
CA VAL A 168 10.76 15.57 11.43
C VAL A 168 10.37 15.65 12.90
N ASN A 169 9.49 14.74 13.33
CA ASN A 169 9.16 14.53 14.74
C ASN A 169 9.99 13.38 15.32
N LEU A 170 11.04 13.71 16.08
CA LEU A 170 11.91 12.71 16.71
C LEU A 170 11.19 11.88 17.77
N GLY A 171 10.24 12.46 18.51
CA GLY A 171 9.45 11.72 19.51
C GLY A 171 8.61 10.62 18.85
N GLU A 172 7.95 10.94 17.74
CA GLU A 172 7.20 9.94 16.96
C GLU A 172 8.12 8.84 16.41
N MET A 173 9.35 9.20 16.01
CA MET A 173 10.35 8.24 15.52
C MET A 173 10.80 7.28 16.62
N VAL A 174 11.12 7.79 17.82
CA VAL A 174 11.52 6.95 18.96
C VAL A 174 10.39 6.00 19.35
N MET A 175 9.16 6.51 19.49
CA MET A 175 8.00 5.68 19.79
C MET A 175 7.76 4.59 18.72
N CYS A 176 7.95 4.92 17.44
CA CYS A 176 7.83 3.95 16.36
C CYS A 176 8.87 2.82 16.48
N LEU A 177 10.11 3.15 16.83
CA LEU A 177 11.17 2.15 17.02
C LEU A 177 10.89 1.26 18.24
N GLU A 178 10.44 1.83 19.36
CA GLU A 178 10.03 1.08 20.55
C GLU A 178 8.86 0.14 20.24
N ASP A 179 7.85 0.63 19.51
CA ASP A 179 6.72 -0.18 19.05
C ASP A 179 7.19 -1.32 18.15
N LEU A 180 8.14 -1.08 17.25
CA LEU A 180 8.69 -2.11 16.36
C LEU A 180 9.49 -3.18 17.12
N ILE A 181 10.29 -2.78 18.11
CA ILE A 181 11.02 -3.73 18.97
C ILE A 181 10.02 -4.67 19.65
N ASN A 182 8.96 -4.12 20.23
CA ASN A 182 7.89 -4.91 20.85
C ASN A 182 7.11 -5.74 19.83
N TYR A 183 6.88 -5.22 18.62
CA TYR A 183 6.16 -5.89 17.56
C TYR A 183 6.86 -7.16 17.05
N PHE A 184 8.20 -7.15 17.07
CA PHE A 184 9.06 -8.26 16.69
C PHE A 184 9.66 -9.02 17.89
N ALA A 185 9.15 -8.76 19.11
CA ALA A 185 9.61 -9.46 20.30
C ALA A 185 9.43 -10.97 20.17
N GLN A 186 10.43 -11.72 20.66
CA GLN A 186 10.35 -13.18 20.68
C GLN A 186 9.33 -13.64 21.71
N PRO A 187 8.66 -14.79 21.49
CA PRO A 187 7.74 -15.34 22.47
C PRO A 187 8.48 -15.82 23.73
N ASP A 188 7.83 -15.71 24.89
CA ASP A 188 8.41 -16.08 26.18
C ASP A 188 8.84 -17.56 26.24
N GLU A 189 9.86 -17.84 27.05
CA GLU A 189 10.42 -19.19 27.17
C GLU A 189 9.47 -20.16 27.87
N ASP A 190 8.74 -19.69 28.88
CA ASP A 190 7.83 -20.47 29.74
C ASP A 190 6.45 -20.73 29.12
N MET A 191 6.23 -20.29 27.89
CA MET A 191 4.95 -20.40 27.20
C MET A 191 4.74 -21.80 26.61
N GLU A 192 3.48 -22.23 26.48
CA GLU A 192 3.13 -23.56 25.97
C GLU A 192 3.72 -23.80 24.56
N HIS A 193 4.21 -25.02 24.30
CA HIS A 193 4.92 -25.33 23.07
C HIS A 193 4.08 -25.08 21.80
N GLU A 194 2.79 -25.41 21.83
CA GLU A 194 1.89 -25.18 20.69
C GLU A 194 1.69 -23.69 20.41
N GLU A 195 1.41 -22.90 21.45
CA GLU A 195 1.29 -21.44 21.34
C GLU A 195 2.61 -20.80 20.85
N LYS A 196 3.74 -21.33 21.32
CA LYS A 196 5.08 -20.89 20.93
C LYS A 196 5.36 -21.10 19.45
N GLN A 197 5.02 -22.28 18.91
CA GLN A 197 5.16 -22.55 17.47
C GLN A 197 4.25 -21.66 16.62
N ASN A 198 3.03 -21.36 17.10
CA ASN A 198 2.12 -20.44 16.42
C ASN A 198 2.69 -19.01 16.38
N LYS A 199 3.19 -18.49 17.51
CA LYS A 199 3.80 -17.15 17.55
C LYS A 199 5.09 -17.06 16.71
N PHE A 200 5.90 -18.11 16.63
CA PHE A 200 7.07 -18.11 15.74
C PHE A 200 6.69 -18.08 14.26
N ARG A 201 5.65 -18.81 13.85
CA ARG A 201 5.13 -18.76 12.48
C ARG A 201 4.62 -17.37 12.11
N ALA A 202 3.83 -16.77 13.01
CA ALA A 202 3.33 -15.40 12.87
C ALA A 202 4.48 -14.38 12.78
N LEU A 203 5.49 -14.49 13.66
CA LEU A 203 6.66 -13.61 13.68
C LEU A 203 7.45 -13.70 12.36
N ARG A 204 7.67 -14.92 11.85
CA ARG A 204 8.34 -15.10 10.55
C ARG A 204 7.55 -14.46 9.42
N ASN A 205 6.24 -14.67 9.36
CA ASN A 205 5.39 -14.05 8.33
C ASN A 205 5.49 -12.51 8.36
N ARG A 206 5.47 -11.90 9.55
CA ARG A 206 5.69 -10.45 9.69
C ARG A 206 7.07 -10.00 9.19
N GLN A 207 8.12 -10.76 9.48
CA GLN A 207 9.48 -10.45 9.03
C GLN A 207 9.58 -10.50 7.50
N ASP A 208 9.01 -11.55 6.89
CA ASP A 208 8.98 -11.73 5.44
C ASP A 208 8.27 -10.56 4.75
N LEU A 209 7.09 -10.15 5.26
CA LEU A 209 6.35 -9.00 4.73
C LEU A 209 7.13 -7.68 4.80
N PHE A 210 7.86 -7.43 5.89
CA PHE A 210 8.70 -6.23 6.03
C PHE A 210 9.90 -6.23 5.08
N GLN A 211 10.42 -7.41 4.76
CA GLN A 211 11.51 -7.59 3.80
C GLN A 211 11.01 -7.37 2.36
N GLU A 212 9.85 -7.93 1.99
CA GLU A 212 9.24 -7.75 0.68
C GLU A 212 8.95 -6.26 0.38
N GLU A 213 8.45 -5.53 1.38
CA GLU A 213 8.17 -4.10 1.28
C GLU A 213 9.43 -3.21 1.44
N GLY A 214 10.62 -3.82 1.58
CA GLY A 214 11.90 -3.11 1.57
C GLY A 214 12.17 -2.22 2.78
N ILE A 215 11.47 -2.42 3.90
CA ILE A 215 11.62 -1.58 5.12
C ILE A 215 13.06 -1.63 5.67
N LEU A 216 13.72 -2.79 5.56
CA LEU A 216 15.11 -2.94 6.00
C LEU A 216 16.05 -2.00 5.23
N ASN A 217 15.81 -1.79 3.94
CA ASN A 217 16.62 -0.87 3.14
C ASN A 217 16.45 0.57 3.62
N LEU A 218 15.24 0.98 3.98
CA LEU A 218 14.98 2.31 4.55
C LEU A 218 15.67 2.50 5.91
N ILE A 219 15.69 1.46 6.75
CA ILE A 219 16.39 1.50 8.04
C ILE A 219 17.89 1.63 7.83
N LEU A 220 18.47 0.82 6.95
CA LEU A 220 19.90 0.88 6.62
C LEU A 220 20.29 2.24 6.04
N GLU A 221 19.49 2.78 5.12
CA GLU A 221 19.70 4.10 4.55
C GLU A 221 19.66 5.19 5.63
N ALA A 222 18.70 5.13 6.56
CA ALA A 222 18.64 6.06 7.68
C ALA A 222 19.90 5.98 8.57
N ILE A 223 20.39 4.76 8.87
CA ILE A 223 21.63 4.54 9.64
C ILE A 223 22.83 5.14 8.91
N ASP A 224 22.96 4.88 7.60
CA ASP A 224 24.06 5.40 6.78
C ASP A 224 24.07 6.93 6.77
N LYS A 225 22.90 7.55 6.59
CA LYS A 225 22.76 9.02 6.62
C LYS A 225 23.10 9.60 7.99
N ILE A 226 22.66 8.97 9.08
CA ILE A 226 23.06 9.36 10.45
C ILE A 226 24.58 9.27 10.63
N ASN A 227 25.21 8.18 10.20
CA ASN A 227 26.66 7.99 10.31
C ASN A 227 27.42 9.09 9.56
N VAL A 228 26.99 9.44 8.35
CA VAL A 228 27.57 10.54 7.56
C VAL A 228 27.43 11.87 8.31
N ILE A 229 26.24 12.23 8.79
CA ILE A 229 25.99 13.48 9.52
C ILE A 229 26.81 13.53 10.82
N THR A 230 26.92 12.41 11.52
CA THR A 230 27.72 12.29 12.77
C THR A 230 29.20 12.50 12.48
N SER A 231 29.75 11.81 11.48
CA SER A 231 31.17 11.94 11.09
C SER A 231 31.55 13.34 10.60
N GLN A 232 30.60 14.08 10.04
CA GLN A 232 30.77 15.47 9.61
C GLN A 232 30.68 16.48 10.78
N GLY A 233 30.48 16.00 12.01
CA GLY A 233 30.41 16.84 13.22
C GLY A 233 29.11 17.63 13.35
N PHE A 234 28.12 17.37 12.49
CA PHE A 234 26.85 18.11 12.51
C PHE A 234 25.99 17.79 13.73
N LEU A 235 26.17 16.61 14.33
CA LEU A 235 25.53 16.27 15.61
C LEU A 235 26.28 16.85 16.83
N ALA A 236 27.50 17.37 16.70
CA ALA A 236 28.21 17.99 17.82
C ALA A 236 27.54 19.30 18.27
N GLY A 237 26.94 20.05 17.33
CA GLY A 237 26.10 21.22 17.64
C GLY A 237 24.70 20.86 18.15
N PHE A 238 24.23 19.63 17.91
CA PHE A 238 22.94 19.11 18.38
C PHE A 238 22.97 18.78 19.88
N LEU A 239 24.07 18.18 20.37
CA LEU A 239 24.24 17.84 21.80
C LEU A 239 24.68 19.02 22.67
N ALA A 240 25.23 20.08 22.07
CA ALA A 240 25.72 21.26 22.78
C ALA A 240 24.68 22.40 22.90
N GLY A 241 23.50 22.25 22.28
CA GLY A 241 22.47 23.29 22.18
C GLY A 241 21.21 23.07 23.04
N ASP A 242 21.09 21.91 23.71
CA ASP A 242 20.01 21.60 24.66
C ASP A 242 20.58 21.44 26.09
N GLU A 243 21.09 22.55 26.63
CA GLU A 243 20.89 22.91 28.05
C GLU A 243 19.89 24.07 28.11
#